data_AF-A0A9D1EYY2-F1
#
_entry.id   AF-A0A9D1EYY2-F1
#
_cell.length_a   1.000
_cell.length_b   1.000
_cell.length_c   1.000
_cell.angle_alpha   90.00
_cell.angle_beta   90.00
_cell.angle_gamma   90.00
#
_symmetry.space_group_name_H-M   'P 1'
#
loop_
_entity.id
_entity.type
_entity.pdbx_description
1 polymer ?
#
loop_
_entity_poly.entity_id
_entity_poly.type
_entity_poly.pdbx_seq_one_letter_code
_entity_poly.pdbx_strand_id
1 'polypeptide(L)'
;MSLFNEVYAAITEFCGITLNEIFNATRGVDWVNKNTISGWKTRGIPRESYFDILCGAVKNILCADEHKVEYCKKHQGDLKKRLEPIWQKHSTSVVRWNESRDVIENILEILKDAYYLSKLPKPTDAKEEIKNVKRLVAFDLDGTLIKGFRYSWTIAFKAIGSTGKEAVKFKEDFEFGKITYPDWCRSDCEILSKGGLTFEKVKEEVKKSGASLTKNLVEAITKLKANGCKVAIISGGADSVLYSLLPNVNELFDEIFINKLIYNKDTGILEKIIPTLYDWDRYGNGVEGKQAGFKLLCERYGAKPEDSVFVGDDFNDVGAMEMAGMKIFYYSYSQYDPTRGLGRRPEIRKIPSDAIHEPGNDLMRVANRFLKWDFGDMDYIE
;
A
#
# COMPACT_ATOMS: atom_id res chain seq x y z
N MET A 1 26.85 10.72 11.55
CA MET A 1 26.84 9.77 12.68
C MET A 1 26.34 10.49 13.94
N SER A 2 26.94 11.61 14.39
CA SER A 2 26.44 12.34 15.57
C SER A 2 24.97 12.81 15.46
N LEU A 3 24.58 13.51 14.38
CA LEU A 3 23.19 13.95 14.18
C LEU A 3 22.19 12.78 14.20
N PHE A 4 22.44 11.74 13.41
CA PHE A 4 21.58 10.55 13.36
C PHE A 4 21.39 9.93 14.76
N ASN A 5 22.48 9.78 15.52
CA ASN A 5 22.44 9.19 16.85
C ASN A 5 21.64 10.05 17.85
N GLU A 6 21.80 11.37 17.75
CA GLU A 6 21.08 12.32 18.60
C GLU A 6 19.57 12.33 18.27
N VAL A 7 19.20 12.33 16.98
CA VAL A 7 17.80 12.23 16.53
C VAL A 7 17.19 10.88 16.90
N TYR A 8 17.92 9.79 16.67
CA TYR A 8 17.51 8.44 17.06
C TYR A 8 17.22 8.36 18.55
N ALA A 9 18.17 8.78 19.39
CA ALA A 9 18.02 8.77 20.84
C ALA A 9 16.79 9.59 21.27
N ALA A 10 16.63 10.80 20.72
CA ALA A 10 15.50 11.68 21.03
C ALA A 10 14.14 11.05 20.68
N ILE A 11 14.03 10.39 19.52
CA ILE A 11 12.79 9.71 19.10
C ILE A 11 12.52 8.49 19.99
N THR A 12 13.51 7.63 20.21
CA THR A 12 13.34 6.41 21.02
C THR A 12 12.96 6.70 22.46
N GLU A 13 13.60 7.68 23.08
CA GLU A 13 13.31 8.12 24.44
C GLU A 13 11.92 8.72 24.54
N PHE A 14 11.58 9.62 23.60
CA PHE A 14 10.28 10.29 23.60
C PHE A 14 9.12 9.34 23.33
N CYS A 15 9.25 8.45 22.35
CA CYS A 15 8.21 7.51 21.96
C CYS A 15 8.13 6.27 22.88
N GLY A 16 9.06 6.10 23.83
CA GLY A 16 9.16 4.90 24.65
C GLY A 16 9.41 3.64 23.80
N ILE A 17 10.23 3.77 22.75
CA ILE A 17 10.56 2.70 21.81
C ILE A 17 11.95 2.17 22.14
N THR A 18 12.04 0.87 22.39
CA THR A 18 13.30 0.17 22.68
C THR A 18 14.07 -0.16 21.39
N LEU A 19 15.38 -0.35 21.53
CA LEU A 19 16.24 -0.86 20.46
C LEU A 19 15.74 -2.22 19.91
N ASN A 20 15.23 -3.08 20.79
CA ASN A 20 14.69 -4.38 20.38
C ASN A 20 13.42 -4.23 19.54
N GLU A 21 12.53 -3.29 19.88
CA GLU A 21 11.34 -3.01 19.06
C GLU A 21 11.73 -2.52 17.66
N ILE A 22 12.74 -1.66 17.55
CA ILE A 22 13.26 -1.20 16.25
C ILE A 22 13.92 -2.33 15.46
N PHE A 23 14.69 -3.19 16.13
CA PHE A 23 15.29 -4.36 15.50
C PHE A 23 14.22 -5.30 14.91
N ASN A 24 13.19 -5.58 15.70
CA ASN A 24 12.10 -6.45 15.28
C ASN A 24 11.27 -5.82 14.15
N ALA A 25 10.98 -4.52 14.23
CA ALA A 25 10.23 -3.79 13.22
C ALA A 25 10.98 -3.65 11.88
N THR A 26 12.31 -3.71 11.91
CA THR A 26 13.15 -3.74 10.69
C THR A 26 13.37 -5.16 10.15
N ARG A 27 12.67 -6.17 10.68
CA ARG A 27 12.72 -7.59 10.24
C ARG A 27 14.14 -8.20 10.26
N GLY A 28 14.95 -7.86 11.26
CA GLY A 28 16.22 -8.55 11.47
C GLY A 28 17.25 -8.33 10.37
N VAL A 29 17.25 -7.18 9.68
CA VAL A 29 18.42 -6.76 8.90
C VAL A 29 19.65 -6.90 9.83
N ASP A 30 20.68 -7.64 9.40
CA ASP A 30 21.85 -8.04 10.20
C ASP A 30 22.63 -6.88 10.87
N TRP A 31 22.34 -5.64 10.50
CA TRP A 31 23.08 -4.42 10.87
C TRP A 31 22.84 -3.88 12.29
N VAL A 32 21.76 -4.28 12.98
CA VAL A 32 21.43 -3.77 14.33
C VAL A 32 22.08 -4.61 15.43
N ASN A 33 22.79 -5.68 15.06
CA ASN A 33 23.35 -6.58 16.06
C ASN A 33 24.65 -6.04 16.68
N LYS A 34 24.70 -6.09 18.01
CA LYS A 34 25.76 -5.70 18.97
C LYS A 34 25.74 -4.23 19.44
N ASN A 35 25.11 -4.01 20.60
CA ASN A 35 25.42 -3.14 21.77
C ASN A 35 26.22 -1.82 21.64
N THR A 36 26.54 -1.35 20.45
CA THR A 36 27.31 -0.15 20.18
C THR A 36 27.00 0.35 18.78
N ILE A 37 26.61 1.63 18.69
CA ILE A 37 26.37 2.36 17.44
C ILE A 37 27.65 2.50 16.57
N SER A 38 28.79 1.98 17.02
CA SER A 38 30.04 1.94 16.26
C SER A 38 30.06 0.90 15.12
N GLY A 39 29.11 -0.04 15.06
CA GLY A 39 29.00 -1.06 13.99
C GLY A 39 28.51 -0.55 12.63
N TRP A 40 28.18 0.75 12.53
CA TRP A 40 27.47 1.38 11.39
C TRP A 40 28.37 1.64 10.17
N LYS A 41 29.45 0.88 10.04
CA LYS A 41 30.35 0.91 8.90
C LYS A 41 30.43 -0.50 8.35
N THR A 42 29.70 -0.75 7.26
CA THR A 42 30.04 -1.63 6.12
C THR A 42 28.76 -2.23 5.56
N ARG A 43 28.30 -1.73 4.41
CA ARG A 43 27.56 -2.41 3.33
C ARG A 43 26.77 -1.35 2.54
N GLY A 44 27.46 -0.54 1.72
CA GLY A 44 26.92 0.13 0.53
C GLY A 44 25.63 0.99 0.58
N ILE A 45 24.94 1.12 1.71
CA ILE A 45 23.67 1.84 1.82
C ILE A 45 23.96 3.34 1.94
N PRO A 46 23.36 4.19 1.09
CA PRO A 46 23.49 5.65 1.22
C PRO A 46 23.05 6.13 2.61
N ARG A 47 23.75 7.14 3.15
CA ARG A 47 23.46 7.68 4.50
C ARG A 47 22.01 8.18 4.64
N GLU A 48 21.42 8.65 3.56
CA GLU A 48 20.02 9.11 3.47
C GLU A 48 19.03 7.98 3.80
N SER A 49 19.32 6.75 3.40
CA SER A 49 18.41 5.60 3.60
C SER A 49 18.27 5.14 5.06
N TYR A 50 19.23 5.45 5.93
CA TYR A 50 19.18 5.05 7.34
C TYR A 50 18.05 5.75 8.11
N PHE A 51 17.81 7.01 7.79
CA PHE A 51 16.78 7.81 8.46
C PHE A 51 15.38 7.31 8.09
N ASP A 52 15.15 7.02 6.82
CA ASP A 52 13.86 6.50 6.37
C ASP A 52 13.53 5.12 6.94
N ILE A 53 14.54 4.25 7.09
CA ILE A 53 14.35 2.92 7.69
C ILE A 53 13.96 3.08 9.17
N LEU A 54 14.63 3.98 9.89
CA LEU A 54 14.26 4.31 11.27
C LEU A 54 12.83 4.87 11.34
N CYS A 55 12.50 5.82 10.46
CA CYS A 55 11.18 6.41 10.35
C CYS A 55 10.08 5.38 10.07
N GLY A 56 10.33 4.43 9.15
CA GLY A 56 9.42 3.32 8.88
C GLY A 56 9.26 2.37 10.07
N ALA A 57 10.34 2.05 10.77
CA ALA A 57 10.30 1.22 11.97
C ALA A 57 9.51 1.89 13.10
N VAL A 58 9.78 3.18 13.37
CA VAL A 58 9.05 3.97 14.36
C VAL A 58 7.57 4.07 14.01
N LYS A 59 7.23 4.31 12.73
CA LYS A 59 5.84 4.29 12.24
C LYS A 59 5.16 2.98 12.58
N ASN A 60 5.77 1.85 12.24
CA ASN A 60 5.19 0.52 12.46
C ASN A 60 4.99 0.21 13.95
N ILE A 61 5.97 0.55 14.79
CA ILE A 61 5.92 0.32 16.24
C ILE A 61 4.81 1.16 16.87
N LEU A 62 4.73 2.44 16.48
CA LEU A 62 3.69 3.33 16.97
C LEU A 62 2.30 2.85 16.52
N CYS A 63 2.12 2.49 15.25
CA CYS A 63 0.84 1.93 14.77
C CYS A 63 0.35 0.71 15.56
N ALA A 64 1.26 -0.07 16.16
CA ALA A 64 0.92 -1.24 16.97
C ALA A 64 0.50 -0.90 18.42
N ASP A 65 0.74 0.33 18.90
CA ASP A 65 0.47 0.75 20.28
C ASP A 65 -0.23 2.12 20.32
N GLU A 66 -1.55 2.09 20.49
CA GLU A 66 -2.38 3.31 20.52
C GLU A 66 -2.06 4.23 21.70
N HIS A 67 -1.61 3.70 22.84
CA HIS A 67 -1.23 4.53 23.98
C HIS A 67 0.04 5.32 23.67
N LYS A 68 1.03 4.69 23.02
CA LYS A 68 2.24 5.39 22.56
C LYS A 68 1.92 6.44 21.50
N VAL A 69 1.00 6.14 20.59
CA VAL A 69 0.56 7.07 19.54
C VAL A 69 -0.18 8.28 20.09
N GLU A 70 -1.12 8.06 21.00
CA GLU A 70 -1.88 9.13 21.64
C GLU A 70 -0.96 10.03 22.49
N TYR A 71 -0.01 9.42 23.21
CA TYR A 71 1.06 10.14 23.90
C TYR A 71 1.87 11.00 22.93
N CYS A 72 2.37 10.41 21.84
CA CYS A 72 3.21 11.13 20.88
C CYS A 72 2.47 12.29 20.21
N LYS A 73 1.18 12.13 19.90
CA LYS A 73 0.35 13.22 19.35
C LYS A 73 0.13 14.34 20.38
N LYS A 74 -0.25 13.99 21.62
CA LYS A 74 -0.49 14.96 22.70
C LYS A 74 0.76 15.78 23.00
N HIS A 75 1.93 15.15 22.91
CA HIS A 75 3.22 15.74 23.24
C HIS A 75 4.08 16.11 22.02
N GLN A 76 3.51 16.16 20.81
CA GLN A 76 4.27 16.44 19.57
C GLN A 76 5.03 17.79 19.61
N GLY A 77 4.52 18.76 20.38
CA GLY A 77 5.20 20.04 20.63
C GLY A 77 6.47 19.88 21.48
N ASP A 78 6.48 18.94 22.42
CA ASP A 78 7.65 18.59 23.24
C ASP A 78 8.66 17.79 22.41
N LEU A 79 8.15 16.88 21.56
CA LEU A 79 8.73 16.39 20.31
C LEU A 79 9.66 17.39 19.64
N LYS A 80 9.00 18.39 19.06
CA LYS A 80 9.64 19.44 18.30
C LYS A 80 10.68 20.19 19.12
N LYS A 81 10.37 20.56 20.37
CA LYS A 81 11.30 21.25 21.28
C LYS A 81 12.56 20.44 21.59
N ARG A 82 12.49 19.10 21.62
CA ARG A 82 13.65 18.22 21.83
C ARG A 82 14.52 18.09 20.58
N LEU A 83 13.91 18.09 19.39
CA LEU A 83 14.62 17.94 18.12
C LEU A 83 15.23 19.26 17.62
N GLU A 84 14.64 20.41 17.95
CA GLU A 84 15.08 21.73 17.49
C GLU A 84 16.54 22.07 17.87
N PRO A 85 17.03 21.84 19.10
CA PRO A 85 18.41 22.13 19.47
C PRO A 85 19.41 21.19 18.78
N ILE A 86 19.02 19.92 18.56
CA ILE A 86 19.82 18.94 17.81
C ILE A 86 19.96 19.43 16.36
N TRP A 87 18.86 19.86 15.76
CA TRP A 87 18.86 20.43 14.42
C TRP A 87 19.77 21.68 14.32
N GLN A 88 19.59 22.65 15.20
CA GLN A 88 20.39 23.88 15.22
C GLN A 88 21.89 23.60 15.38
N LYS A 89 22.25 22.64 16.24
CA LYS A 89 23.64 22.23 16.48
C LYS A 89 24.33 21.66 15.24
N HIS A 90 23.61 20.96 14.37
CA HIS A 90 24.19 20.32 13.17
C HIS A 90 23.97 21.13 11.88
N SER A 91 23.11 22.16 11.89
CA SER A 91 22.69 22.97 10.73
C SER A 91 23.84 23.58 9.90
N THR A 92 24.98 23.91 10.50
CA THR A 92 26.12 24.55 9.82
C THR A 92 27.08 23.57 9.12
N SER A 93 27.05 22.29 9.50
CA SER A 93 27.89 21.22 8.91
C SER A 93 27.19 20.45 7.78
N VAL A 94 25.99 20.90 7.42
CA VAL A 94 24.99 20.16 6.63
C VAL A 94 24.65 20.93 5.35
N VAL A 95 25.68 21.34 4.60
CA VAL A 95 25.52 21.94 3.25
C VAL A 95 24.98 20.92 2.22
N ARG A 96 24.83 19.64 2.59
CA ARG A 96 24.21 18.59 1.74
C ARG A 96 22.78 18.21 2.12
N TRP A 97 22.16 18.84 3.13
CA TRP A 97 20.76 18.56 3.47
C TRP A 97 19.88 19.81 3.48
N ASN A 98 19.88 20.58 2.39
CA ASN A 98 18.88 21.62 2.18
C ASN A 98 17.41 21.09 2.12
N GLU A 99 17.19 19.78 2.32
CA GLU A 99 15.89 19.12 2.44
C GLU A 99 15.44 18.90 3.91
N SER A 100 16.24 19.22 4.93
CA SER A 100 15.96 18.75 6.31
C SER A 100 15.09 19.64 7.22
N ARG A 101 14.44 20.67 6.66
CA ARG A 101 13.17 21.16 7.26
C ARG A 101 12.14 20.02 7.32
N ASP A 102 12.30 19.04 6.42
CA ASP A 102 11.48 17.84 6.33
C ASP A 102 11.79 16.81 7.42
N VAL A 103 12.89 16.83 8.17
CA VAL A 103 13.16 15.75 9.15
C VAL A 103 12.17 15.81 10.32
N ILE A 104 12.01 16.99 10.91
CA ILE A 104 11.03 17.21 11.98
C ILE A 104 9.62 17.09 11.41
N GLU A 105 9.36 17.65 10.22
CA GLU A 105 8.04 17.60 9.58
C GLU A 105 7.65 16.18 9.14
N ASN A 106 8.58 15.36 8.66
CA ASN A 106 8.41 13.94 8.31
C ASN A 106 8.17 13.12 9.57
N ILE A 107 8.91 13.34 10.66
CA ILE A 107 8.62 12.68 11.94
C ILE A 107 7.21 13.05 12.40
N LEU A 108 6.83 14.32 12.34
CA LEU A 108 5.49 14.77 12.70
C LEU A 108 4.42 14.20 11.74
N GLU A 109 4.71 14.06 10.44
CA GLU A 109 3.83 13.43 9.45
C GLU A 109 3.69 11.93 9.72
N ILE A 110 4.76 11.24 10.07
CA ILE A 110 4.75 9.83 10.52
C ILE A 110 3.91 9.67 11.79
N LEU A 111 4.01 10.58 12.75
CA LEU A 111 3.19 10.56 13.95
C LEU A 111 1.71 10.81 13.63
N LYS A 112 1.40 11.70 12.69
CA LYS A 112 0.04 11.94 12.19
C LYS A 112 -0.52 10.70 11.48
N ASP A 113 0.28 10.08 10.62
CA ASP A 113 -0.07 8.84 9.92
C ASP A 113 -0.28 7.69 10.91
N ALA A 114 0.63 7.50 11.87
CA ALA A 114 0.52 6.47 12.89
C ALA A 114 -0.72 6.68 13.77
N TYR A 115 -1.05 7.93 14.10
CA TYR A 115 -2.29 8.30 14.77
C TYR A 115 -3.54 8.01 13.94
N TYR A 116 -3.52 8.36 12.66
CA TYR A 116 -4.63 8.02 11.79
C TYR A 116 -4.82 6.51 11.68
N LEU A 117 -3.73 5.76 11.50
CA LEU A 117 -3.72 4.30 11.42
C LEU A 117 -4.14 3.64 12.75
N SER A 118 -3.79 4.21 13.91
CA SER A 118 -4.20 3.68 15.21
C SER A 118 -5.68 3.91 15.52
N LYS A 119 -6.30 4.91 14.87
CA LYS A 119 -7.73 5.22 14.98
C LYS A 119 -8.56 4.47 13.94
N LEU A 120 -7.92 3.79 12.99
CA LEU A 120 -8.61 2.75 12.24
C LEU A 120 -9.00 1.64 13.23
N PRO A 121 -10.17 1.00 13.06
CA PRO A 121 -10.59 -0.08 13.93
C PRO A 121 -9.47 -1.12 14.04
N LYS A 122 -9.05 -1.43 15.26
CA LYS A 122 -8.02 -2.45 15.46
C LYS A 122 -8.65 -3.82 15.21
N PRO A 123 -7.90 -4.80 14.67
CA PRO A 123 -8.40 -6.15 14.44
C PRO A 123 -8.95 -6.85 15.69
N THR A 124 -8.67 -6.33 16.89
CA THR A 124 -9.00 -6.93 18.18
C THR A 124 -10.36 -6.53 18.76
N ASP A 125 -11.08 -5.57 18.16
CA ASP A 125 -12.45 -5.25 18.61
C ASP A 125 -13.47 -6.28 18.08
N ALA A 126 -13.02 -7.21 17.22
CA ALA A 126 -13.74 -8.42 16.82
C ALA A 126 -13.43 -9.61 17.75
N LYS A 127 -13.55 -9.42 19.07
CA LYS A 127 -13.53 -10.56 20.01
C LYS A 127 -14.92 -11.17 20.13
N GLU A 128 -15.24 -12.05 19.18
CA GLU A 128 -15.98 -13.32 19.39
C GLU A 128 -16.21 -14.16 18.11
N GLU A 129 -15.75 -13.74 16.93
CA GLU A 129 -15.93 -14.49 15.66
C GLU A 129 -14.65 -15.14 15.09
N ILE A 130 -13.58 -15.29 15.87
CA ILE A 130 -12.40 -16.08 15.44
C ILE A 130 -12.68 -17.57 15.65
N LYS A 131 -13.69 -18.10 14.94
CA LYS A 131 -13.79 -19.52 14.61
C LYS A 131 -14.16 -19.61 13.12
N ASN A 132 -13.21 -20.11 12.32
CA ASN A 132 -13.37 -20.62 10.95
C ASN A 132 -13.15 -19.71 9.73
N VAL A 133 -12.37 -18.62 9.81
CA VAL A 133 -11.86 -18.02 8.56
C VAL A 133 -10.75 -18.91 8.00
N LYS A 134 -11.04 -19.70 6.97
CA LYS A 134 -10.08 -20.66 6.41
C LYS A 134 -9.25 -20.09 5.26
N ARG A 135 -9.76 -19.08 4.54
CA ARG A 135 -9.24 -18.71 3.21
C ARG A 135 -9.40 -17.22 2.89
N LEU A 136 -8.39 -16.63 2.24
CA LEU A 136 -8.40 -15.27 1.70
C LEU A 136 -8.52 -15.31 0.16
N VAL A 137 -9.35 -14.41 -0.38
CA VAL A 137 -9.40 -14.09 -1.80
C VAL A 137 -9.07 -12.61 -1.96
N ALA A 138 -7.88 -12.32 -2.48
CA ALA A 138 -7.42 -10.95 -2.71
C ALA A 138 -7.46 -10.61 -4.21
N PHE A 139 -7.88 -9.39 -4.51
CA PHE A 139 -8.04 -8.90 -5.87
C PHE A 139 -7.22 -7.63 -6.09
N ASP A 140 -6.59 -7.53 -7.26
CA ASP A 140 -6.29 -6.21 -7.84
C ASP A 140 -7.58 -5.47 -8.24
N LEU A 141 -7.48 -4.17 -8.52
CA LEU A 141 -8.56 -3.31 -8.98
C LEU A 141 -8.56 -3.07 -10.50
N ASP A 142 -7.50 -2.44 -11.02
CA ASP A 142 -7.50 -1.79 -12.33
C ASP A 142 -7.13 -2.78 -13.43
N GLY A 143 -8.11 -3.14 -14.27
CA GLY A 143 -7.94 -4.23 -15.23
C GLY A 143 -8.36 -5.58 -14.67
N THR A 144 -8.56 -5.68 -13.35
CA THR A 144 -9.10 -6.84 -12.62
C THR A 144 -10.59 -6.66 -12.26
N LEU A 145 -10.92 -5.90 -11.20
CA LEU A 145 -12.30 -5.67 -10.77
C LEU A 145 -13.01 -4.56 -11.55
N ILE A 146 -12.25 -3.58 -12.06
CA ILE A 146 -12.74 -2.52 -12.94
C ILE A 146 -12.14 -2.71 -14.33
N LYS A 147 -12.99 -2.65 -15.36
CA LYS A 147 -12.62 -2.75 -16.77
C LYS A 147 -12.87 -1.43 -17.50
N GLY A 148 -12.35 -1.33 -18.73
CA GLY A 148 -12.58 -0.19 -19.63
C GLY A 148 -11.43 0.82 -19.68
N PHE A 149 -10.42 0.64 -18.84
CA PHE A 149 -9.19 1.44 -18.84
C PHE A 149 -8.03 0.61 -18.29
N ARG A 150 -6.80 1.12 -18.44
CA ARG A 150 -5.60 0.48 -17.90
C ARG A 150 -5.30 0.89 -16.47
N TYR A 151 -5.37 2.18 -16.15
CA TYR A 151 -5.12 2.71 -14.81
C TYR A 151 -6.19 3.73 -14.43
N SER A 152 -6.77 3.60 -13.24
CA SER A 152 -7.79 4.51 -12.71
C SER A 152 -7.28 5.95 -12.62
N TRP A 153 -5.97 6.15 -12.42
CA TRP A 153 -5.31 7.46 -12.51
C TRP A 153 -5.57 8.18 -13.83
N THR A 154 -5.73 7.46 -14.95
CA THR A 154 -6.07 8.09 -16.24
C THR A 154 -7.43 8.79 -16.21
N ILE A 155 -8.39 8.28 -15.42
CA ILE A 155 -9.68 8.93 -15.20
C ILE A 155 -9.50 10.19 -14.36
N ALA A 156 -8.70 10.14 -13.30
CA ALA A 156 -8.43 11.32 -12.47
C ALA A 156 -7.80 12.46 -13.28
N PHE A 157 -6.81 12.18 -14.14
CA PHE A 157 -6.22 13.20 -15.01
C PHE A 157 -7.21 13.72 -16.06
N LYS A 158 -7.98 12.85 -16.72
CA LYS A 158 -9.02 13.29 -17.68
C LYS A 158 -10.09 14.15 -17.04
N ALA A 159 -10.44 13.89 -15.78
CA ALA A 159 -11.44 14.67 -15.04
C ALA A 159 -11.04 16.15 -14.84
N ILE A 160 -9.75 16.48 -14.95
CA ILE A 160 -9.26 17.88 -14.97
C ILE A 160 -8.86 18.37 -16.36
N GLY A 161 -9.21 17.62 -17.42
CA GLY A 161 -8.84 17.93 -18.80
C GLY A 161 -7.37 17.65 -19.15
N SER A 162 -6.65 16.91 -18.29
CA SER A 162 -5.25 16.52 -18.53
C SER A 162 -5.15 15.19 -19.28
N THR A 163 -4.04 15.04 -20.04
CA THR A 163 -3.66 13.77 -20.67
C THR A 163 -2.80 12.88 -19.77
N GLY A 164 -2.39 13.38 -18.59
CA GLY A 164 -1.50 12.71 -17.65
C GLY A 164 -0.05 12.61 -18.10
N LYS A 165 0.33 13.26 -19.21
CA LYS A 165 1.71 13.24 -19.75
C LYS A 165 2.72 13.83 -18.76
N GLU A 166 2.30 14.82 -18.00
CA GLU A 166 3.08 15.45 -16.94
C GLU A 166 3.43 14.47 -15.80
N ALA A 167 2.59 13.46 -15.56
CA ALA A 167 2.80 12.45 -14.51
C ALA A 167 3.71 11.30 -14.94
N VAL A 168 3.91 11.10 -16.26
CA VAL A 168 4.76 10.04 -16.80
C VAL A 168 6.19 10.14 -16.26
N LYS A 169 6.71 11.36 -16.12
CA LYS A 169 8.06 11.60 -15.60
C LYS A 169 8.23 11.10 -14.16
N PHE A 170 7.21 11.25 -13.31
CA PHE A 170 7.28 10.79 -11.92
C PHE A 170 7.32 9.27 -11.83
N LYS A 171 6.54 8.58 -12.66
CA LYS A 171 6.66 7.12 -12.80
C LYS A 171 8.07 6.71 -13.23
N GLU A 172 8.65 7.38 -14.22
CA GLU A 172 10.03 7.08 -14.64
C GLU A 172 11.04 7.35 -13.52
N ASP A 173 10.95 8.50 -12.87
CA ASP A 173 11.84 8.86 -11.76
C ASP A 173 11.71 7.87 -10.59
N PHE A 174 10.50 7.37 -10.31
CA PHE A 174 10.25 6.29 -9.35
C PHE A 174 10.87 4.96 -9.79
N GLU A 175 10.67 4.54 -11.04
CA GLU A 175 11.27 3.32 -11.61
C GLU A 175 12.81 3.36 -11.62
N PHE A 176 13.39 4.56 -11.70
CA PHE A 176 14.84 4.79 -11.57
C PHE A 176 15.31 5.02 -10.13
N GLY A 177 14.41 4.93 -9.14
CA GLY A 177 14.73 5.09 -7.71
C GLY A 177 15.13 6.51 -7.31
N LYS A 178 14.78 7.52 -8.11
CA LYS A 178 15.07 8.94 -7.81
C LYS A 178 14.05 9.56 -6.85
N ILE A 179 12.83 9.04 -6.85
CA ILE A 179 11.76 9.45 -5.93
C ILE A 179 11.11 8.20 -5.33
N THR A 180 10.47 8.36 -4.17
CA THR A 180 9.69 7.27 -3.55
C THR A 180 8.26 7.22 -4.10
N TYR A 181 7.54 6.12 -3.83
CA TYR A 181 6.13 6.01 -4.20
C TYR A 181 5.25 7.11 -3.55
N PRO A 182 5.41 7.43 -2.25
CA PRO A 182 4.78 8.61 -1.66
C PRO A 182 5.08 9.93 -2.37
N ASP A 183 6.32 10.15 -2.83
CA ASP A 183 6.70 11.38 -3.54
C ASP A 183 6.02 11.46 -4.91
N TRP A 184 5.88 10.32 -5.60
CA TRP A 184 5.08 10.25 -6.82
C TRP A 184 3.62 10.60 -6.52
N CYS A 185 2.99 9.98 -5.52
CA CYS A 185 1.61 10.32 -5.15
C CYS A 185 1.44 11.80 -4.74
N ARG A 186 2.44 12.39 -4.08
CA ARG A 186 2.45 13.82 -3.74
C ARG A 186 2.48 14.70 -4.99
N SER A 187 3.32 14.33 -5.96
CA SER A 187 3.43 15.03 -7.24
C SER A 187 2.14 14.96 -8.07
N ASP A 188 1.50 13.79 -8.12
CA ASP A 188 0.20 13.62 -8.77
C ASP A 188 -0.88 14.43 -8.04
N CYS A 189 -0.86 14.46 -6.70
CA CYS A 189 -1.79 15.26 -5.90
C CYS A 189 -1.70 16.74 -6.24
N GLU A 190 -0.50 17.29 -6.41
CA GLU A 190 -0.32 18.69 -6.76
C GLU A 190 -0.92 19.03 -8.13
N ILE A 191 -0.69 18.19 -9.14
CA ILE A 191 -1.23 18.41 -10.49
C ILE A 191 -2.75 18.37 -10.44
N LEU A 192 -3.32 17.33 -9.82
CA LEU A 192 -4.75 17.12 -9.73
C LEU A 192 -5.45 18.22 -8.92
N SER A 193 -4.84 18.65 -7.82
CA SER A 193 -5.34 19.76 -6.99
C SER A 193 -5.32 21.09 -7.75
N LYS A 194 -4.22 21.42 -8.45
CA LYS A 194 -4.12 22.64 -9.30
C LYS A 194 -5.12 22.62 -10.46
N GLY A 195 -5.42 21.44 -11.00
CA GLY A 195 -6.49 21.22 -11.99
C GLY A 195 -7.92 21.30 -11.41
N GLY A 196 -8.05 21.51 -10.10
CA GLY A 196 -9.33 21.58 -9.41
C GLY A 196 -10.08 20.26 -9.44
N LEU A 197 -9.39 19.12 -9.25
CA LEU A 197 -10.02 17.81 -9.19
C LEU A 197 -11.00 17.77 -8.01
N THR A 198 -12.24 17.38 -8.27
CA THR A 198 -13.26 17.09 -7.26
C THR A 198 -13.77 15.66 -7.46
N PHE A 199 -14.36 15.09 -6.41
CA PHE A 199 -14.97 13.75 -6.52
C PHE A 199 -16.05 13.70 -7.60
N GLU A 200 -16.87 14.76 -7.74
CA GLU A 200 -17.89 14.83 -8.79
C GLU A 200 -17.29 14.85 -10.20
N LYS A 201 -16.16 15.53 -10.42
CA LYS A 201 -15.46 15.47 -11.72
C LYS A 201 -14.97 14.05 -12.04
N VAL A 202 -14.43 13.33 -11.04
CA VAL A 202 -14.06 11.91 -11.21
C VAL A 202 -15.28 11.09 -11.61
N LYS A 203 -16.39 11.23 -10.88
CA LYS A 203 -17.64 10.51 -11.14
C LYS A 203 -18.23 10.81 -12.52
N GLU A 204 -18.17 12.07 -12.98
CA GLU A 204 -18.56 12.45 -14.33
C GLU A 204 -17.67 11.83 -15.40
N GLU A 205 -16.35 11.80 -15.18
CA GLU A 205 -15.41 11.21 -16.11
C GLU A 205 -15.56 9.68 -16.18
N VAL A 206 -15.81 9.02 -15.05
CA VAL A 206 -16.16 7.59 -14.98
C VAL A 206 -17.32 7.28 -15.94
N LYS A 207 -18.40 8.06 -15.90
CA LYS A 207 -19.59 7.86 -16.77
C LYS A 207 -19.27 7.96 -18.26
N LYS A 208 -18.27 8.77 -18.65
CA LYS A 208 -17.88 9.01 -20.05
C LYS A 208 -16.79 8.06 -20.54
N SER A 209 -16.00 7.51 -19.62
CA SER A 209 -14.79 6.73 -19.91
C SER A 209 -15.03 5.30 -20.42
N GLY A 210 -16.24 4.76 -20.28
CA GLY A 210 -16.51 3.34 -20.51
C GLY A 210 -16.03 2.42 -19.37
N ALA A 211 -15.59 2.99 -18.25
CA ALA A 211 -15.27 2.27 -17.02
C ALA A 211 -16.49 1.47 -16.53
N SER A 212 -16.26 0.21 -16.16
CA SER A 212 -17.32 -0.68 -15.67
C SER A 212 -16.77 -1.69 -14.68
N LEU A 213 -17.61 -2.14 -13.75
CA LEU A 213 -17.26 -3.27 -12.89
C LEU A 213 -17.21 -4.55 -13.73
N THR A 214 -16.36 -5.50 -13.33
CA THR A 214 -16.39 -6.84 -13.90
C THR A 214 -17.76 -7.47 -13.71
N LYS A 215 -18.23 -8.25 -14.69
CA LYS A 215 -19.55 -8.90 -14.61
C LYS A 215 -19.61 -9.80 -13.38
N ASN A 216 -20.78 -9.85 -12.75
CA ASN A 216 -21.08 -10.67 -11.58
C ASN A 216 -20.19 -10.39 -10.36
N LEU A 217 -19.62 -9.17 -10.22
CA LEU A 217 -18.74 -8.83 -9.10
C LEU A 217 -19.44 -9.06 -7.76
N VAL A 218 -20.62 -8.47 -7.56
CA VAL A 218 -21.34 -8.50 -6.28
C VAL A 218 -21.74 -9.92 -5.92
N GLU A 219 -22.28 -10.67 -6.88
CA GLU A 219 -22.70 -12.06 -6.71
C GLU A 219 -21.51 -12.97 -6.39
N ALA A 220 -20.37 -12.77 -7.07
CA ALA A 220 -19.16 -13.57 -6.84
C ALA A 220 -18.58 -13.30 -5.45
N ILE A 221 -18.47 -12.03 -5.05
CA ILE A 221 -17.99 -11.65 -3.71
C ILE A 221 -18.92 -12.20 -2.62
N THR A 222 -20.24 -12.07 -2.82
CA THR A 222 -21.24 -12.60 -1.87
C THR A 222 -21.12 -14.10 -1.73
N LYS A 223 -20.96 -14.83 -2.84
CA LYS A 223 -20.77 -16.28 -2.85
C LYS A 223 -19.50 -16.70 -2.12
N LEU A 224 -18.39 -15.99 -2.31
CA LEU A 224 -17.14 -16.27 -1.60
C LEU A 224 -17.31 -16.09 -0.09
N LYS A 225 -17.91 -14.98 0.35
CA LYS A 225 -18.17 -14.71 1.78
C LYS A 225 -19.10 -15.76 2.39
N ALA A 226 -20.17 -16.15 1.69
CA ALA A 226 -21.09 -17.20 2.14
C ALA A 226 -20.40 -18.57 2.30
N ASN A 227 -19.23 -18.77 1.68
CA ASN A 227 -18.41 -19.98 1.82
C ASN A 227 -17.21 -19.78 2.78
N GLY A 228 -17.31 -18.82 3.71
CA GLY A 228 -16.34 -18.59 4.78
C GLY A 228 -15.02 -17.97 4.33
N CYS A 229 -14.99 -17.34 3.15
CA CYS A 229 -13.81 -16.65 2.66
C CYS A 229 -13.81 -15.18 3.13
N LYS A 230 -12.62 -14.66 3.43
CA LYS A 230 -12.40 -13.22 3.47
C LYS A 230 -12.05 -12.71 2.09
N VAL A 231 -12.55 -11.52 1.76
CA VAL A 231 -12.36 -10.88 0.45
C VAL A 231 -11.71 -9.52 0.62
N ALA A 232 -10.68 -9.22 -0.17
CA ALA A 232 -9.96 -7.95 -0.06
C ALA A 232 -9.50 -7.38 -1.40
N ILE A 233 -9.28 -6.07 -1.44
CA ILE A 233 -8.67 -5.36 -2.57
C ILE A 233 -7.25 -4.93 -2.18
N ILE A 234 -6.29 -5.17 -3.07
CA ILE A 234 -4.91 -4.67 -2.97
C ILE A 234 -4.54 -4.00 -4.29
N SER A 235 -4.47 -2.68 -4.31
CA SER A 235 -4.22 -1.91 -5.53
C SER A 235 -3.58 -0.55 -5.26
N GLY A 236 -2.78 -0.05 -6.18
CA GLY A 236 -2.38 1.37 -6.24
C GLY A 236 -3.28 2.19 -7.16
N GLY A 237 -4.49 1.73 -7.45
CA GLY A 237 -5.52 2.55 -8.09
C GLY A 237 -6.00 3.71 -7.20
N ALA A 238 -6.84 4.57 -7.76
CA ALA A 238 -7.46 5.70 -7.09
C ALA A 238 -8.83 5.32 -6.52
N ASP A 239 -9.01 5.48 -5.20
CA ASP A 239 -10.26 5.13 -4.51
C ASP A 239 -11.50 5.85 -5.07
N SER A 240 -11.34 7.09 -5.52
CA SER A 240 -12.45 7.88 -6.03
C SER A 240 -13.10 7.26 -7.27
N VAL A 241 -12.33 6.54 -8.09
CA VAL A 241 -12.86 5.79 -9.24
C VAL A 241 -13.64 4.57 -8.77
N LEU A 242 -13.09 3.82 -7.80
CA LEU A 242 -13.75 2.68 -7.19
C LEU A 242 -15.08 3.08 -6.54
N TYR A 243 -15.08 4.08 -5.66
CA TYR A 243 -16.29 4.56 -4.97
C TYR A 243 -17.30 5.21 -5.92
N SER A 244 -16.87 5.74 -7.07
CA SER A 244 -17.79 6.25 -8.10
C SER A 244 -18.56 5.13 -8.80
N LEU A 245 -17.96 3.95 -8.97
CA LEU A 245 -18.58 2.79 -9.62
C LEU A 245 -19.30 1.85 -8.64
N LEU A 246 -18.77 1.72 -7.42
CA LEU A 246 -19.25 0.81 -6.40
C LEU A 246 -19.32 1.52 -5.03
N PRO A 247 -20.34 2.36 -4.79
CA PRO A 247 -20.44 3.17 -3.57
C PRO A 247 -20.49 2.34 -2.28
N ASN A 248 -21.05 1.12 -2.35
CA ASN A 248 -21.18 0.19 -1.24
C ASN A 248 -19.99 -0.79 -1.11
N VAL A 249 -18.83 -0.49 -1.71
CA VAL A 249 -17.67 -1.40 -1.69
C VAL A 249 -17.22 -1.82 -0.28
N ASN A 250 -17.35 -0.94 0.71
CA ASN A 250 -16.98 -1.22 2.11
C ASN A 250 -17.89 -2.28 2.77
N GLU A 251 -19.09 -2.53 2.24
CA GLU A 251 -19.98 -3.60 2.72
C GLU A 251 -19.61 -4.95 2.06
N LEU A 252 -19.05 -4.88 0.85
CA LEU A 252 -18.70 -6.04 0.06
C LEU A 252 -17.36 -6.63 0.49
N PHE A 253 -16.34 -5.80 0.66
CA PHE A 253 -14.98 -6.24 0.97
C PHE A 253 -14.67 -6.15 2.46
N ASP A 254 -13.95 -7.14 2.99
CA ASP A 254 -13.50 -7.12 4.37
C ASP A 254 -12.33 -6.13 4.57
N GLU A 255 -11.49 -5.94 3.54
CA GLU A 255 -10.38 -4.98 3.54
C GLU A 255 -10.12 -4.36 2.15
N ILE A 256 -9.66 -3.11 2.15
CA ILE A 256 -9.36 -2.36 0.93
C ILE A 256 -8.06 -1.57 1.12
N PHE A 257 -6.99 -2.04 0.49
CA PHE A 257 -5.71 -1.34 0.39
C PHE A 257 -5.64 -0.60 -0.95
N ILE A 258 -5.79 0.72 -0.90
CA ILE A 258 -5.89 1.60 -2.08
C ILE A 258 -5.34 3.00 -1.78
N ASN A 259 -4.92 3.74 -2.81
CA ASN A 259 -4.59 5.15 -2.63
C ASN A 259 -5.86 5.96 -2.37
N LYS A 260 -5.87 6.72 -1.27
CA LYS A 260 -7.04 7.50 -0.83
C LYS A 260 -6.92 8.95 -1.27
N LEU A 261 -7.87 9.43 -2.05
CA LEU A 261 -7.96 10.84 -2.45
C LEU A 261 -8.81 11.59 -1.42
N ILE A 262 -8.17 12.47 -0.65
CA ILE A 262 -8.81 13.26 0.39
C ILE A 262 -9.14 14.63 -0.18
N TYR A 263 -10.43 14.95 -0.20
CA TYR A 263 -10.96 16.23 -0.69
C TYR A 263 -11.16 17.20 0.47
N ASN A 264 -10.81 18.45 0.25
CA ASN A 264 -11.07 19.53 1.18
C ASN A 264 -12.59 19.71 1.37
N LYS A 265 -13.03 19.79 2.62
CA LYS A 265 -14.47 19.80 2.96
C LYS A 265 -15.21 21.06 2.51
N ASP A 266 -14.51 22.20 2.41
CA ASP A 266 -15.12 23.49 2.10
C ASP A 266 -15.16 23.73 0.59
N THR A 267 -14.09 23.37 -0.11
CA THR A 267 -13.93 23.62 -1.55
C THR A 267 -14.30 22.42 -2.41
N GLY A 268 -14.28 21.21 -1.85
CA GLY A 268 -14.45 19.95 -2.58
C GLY A 268 -13.25 19.56 -3.46
N ILE A 269 -12.17 20.36 -3.47
CA ILE A 269 -10.98 20.14 -4.27
C ILE A 269 -10.05 19.13 -3.57
N LEU A 270 -9.37 18.29 -4.34
CA LEU A 270 -8.36 17.36 -3.84
C LEU A 270 -7.30 18.12 -3.02
N GLU A 271 -7.08 17.67 -1.79
CA GLU A 271 -6.13 18.25 -0.84
C GLU A 271 -4.92 17.35 -0.61
N LYS A 272 -5.15 16.03 -0.48
CA LYS A 272 -4.11 15.06 -0.17
C LYS A 272 -4.38 13.73 -0.85
N ILE A 273 -3.32 13.04 -1.27
CA ILE A 273 -3.35 11.61 -1.58
C ILE A 273 -2.64 10.87 -0.45
N ILE A 274 -3.31 9.89 0.15
CA ILE A 274 -2.70 8.95 1.09
C ILE A 274 -2.32 7.70 0.29
N PRO A 275 -1.02 7.45 0.05
CA PRO A 275 -0.61 6.29 -0.72
C PRO A 275 -0.90 4.99 0.03
N THR A 276 -1.30 3.95 -0.69
CA THR A 276 -1.24 2.57 -0.18
C THR A 276 0.22 2.17 0.04
N LEU A 277 0.46 1.31 1.03
CA LEU A 277 1.79 0.73 1.25
C LEU A 277 1.99 -0.58 0.47
N TYR A 278 0.96 -1.03 -0.24
CA TYR A 278 0.83 -2.41 -0.70
C TYR A 278 0.61 -2.52 -2.21
N ASP A 279 1.19 -1.63 -3.02
CA ASP A 279 1.17 -1.77 -4.48
C ASP A 279 2.58 -1.86 -5.04
N TRP A 280 3.33 -0.76 -4.96
CA TRP A 280 4.70 -0.70 -5.45
C TRP A 280 5.75 -0.80 -4.35
N ASP A 281 6.84 -1.48 -4.67
CA ASP A 281 8.02 -1.57 -3.82
C ASP A 281 8.72 -0.23 -3.71
N ARG A 282 9.43 -0.02 -2.61
CA ARG A 282 10.24 1.18 -2.38
C ARG A 282 11.26 1.48 -3.49
N TYR A 283 11.61 0.49 -4.31
CA TYR A 283 12.60 0.58 -5.39
C TYR A 283 12.01 0.35 -6.80
N GLY A 284 10.70 0.44 -6.98
CA GLY A 284 10.08 0.40 -8.31
C GLY A 284 10.10 -0.96 -9.03
N ASN A 285 10.40 -2.04 -8.31
CA ASN A 285 10.36 -3.39 -8.88
C ASN A 285 8.93 -3.96 -8.91
N GLY A 286 8.05 -3.51 -8.02
CA GLY A 286 6.63 -3.86 -7.99
C GLY A 286 6.33 -5.32 -7.61
N VAL A 287 7.27 -6.03 -6.98
CA VAL A 287 7.13 -7.45 -6.63
C VAL A 287 6.73 -7.62 -5.16
N GLU A 288 7.33 -6.87 -4.25
CA GLU A 288 7.13 -6.98 -2.80
C GLU A 288 5.88 -6.26 -2.27
N GLY A 289 5.35 -5.25 -2.97
CA GLY A 289 4.29 -4.36 -2.47
C GLY A 289 2.99 -5.10 -2.22
N LYS A 290 2.38 -5.63 -3.29
CA LYS A 290 1.16 -6.44 -3.16
C LYS A 290 1.38 -7.73 -2.38
N GLN A 291 2.57 -8.32 -2.49
CA GLN A 291 2.96 -9.50 -1.72
C GLN A 291 2.90 -9.21 -0.21
N ALA A 292 3.42 -8.08 0.25
CA ALA A 292 3.37 -7.67 1.65
C ALA A 292 1.93 -7.42 2.11
N GLY A 293 1.10 -6.82 1.26
CA GLY A 293 -0.33 -6.63 1.54
C GLY A 293 -1.06 -7.96 1.69
N PHE A 294 -0.83 -8.90 0.78
CA PHE A 294 -1.45 -10.23 0.81
C PHE A 294 -1.03 -11.00 2.07
N LYS A 295 0.27 -11.01 2.38
CA LYS A 295 0.79 -11.63 3.61
C LYS A 295 0.14 -11.07 4.87
N LEU A 296 0.05 -9.74 4.97
CA LEU A 296 -0.56 -9.07 6.11
C LEU A 296 -2.03 -9.48 6.29
N LEU A 297 -2.79 -9.58 5.20
CA LEU A 297 -4.19 -10.00 5.26
C LEU A 297 -4.33 -11.47 5.66
N CYS A 298 -3.48 -12.35 5.13
CA CYS A 298 -3.42 -13.75 5.56
C CYS A 298 -3.19 -13.84 7.08
N GLU A 299 -2.17 -13.15 7.60
CA GLU A 299 -1.87 -13.11 9.04
C GLU A 299 -3.02 -12.52 9.86
N ARG A 300 -3.62 -11.40 9.42
CA ARG A 300 -4.73 -10.72 10.09
C ARG A 300 -5.96 -11.63 10.23
N TYR A 301 -6.24 -12.43 9.22
CA TYR A 301 -7.42 -13.29 9.18
C TYR A 301 -7.17 -14.74 9.57
N GLY A 302 -5.92 -15.10 9.92
CA GLY A 302 -5.54 -16.49 10.20
C GLY A 302 -5.64 -17.41 8.98
N ALA A 303 -5.65 -16.86 7.77
CA ALA A 303 -5.66 -17.64 6.53
C ALA A 303 -4.23 -18.06 6.15
N LYS A 304 -4.08 -19.28 5.63
CA LYS A 304 -2.81 -19.75 5.07
C LYS A 304 -2.65 -19.24 3.64
N PRO A 305 -1.49 -18.68 3.24
CA PRO A 305 -1.25 -18.29 1.86
C PRO A 305 -1.50 -19.43 0.87
N GLU A 306 -1.15 -20.67 1.25
CA GLU A 306 -1.29 -21.89 0.44
C GLU A 306 -2.75 -22.30 0.23
N ASP A 307 -3.67 -21.85 1.09
CA ASP A 307 -5.11 -22.09 0.97
C ASP A 307 -5.86 -20.87 0.37
N SER A 308 -5.10 -19.83 0.01
CA SER A 308 -5.61 -18.54 -0.42
C SER A 308 -5.30 -18.28 -1.90
N VAL A 309 -6.00 -17.30 -2.47
CA VAL A 309 -5.88 -16.93 -3.89
C VAL A 309 -5.61 -15.45 -4.05
N PHE A 310 -4.73 -15.14 -5.00
CA PHE A 310 -4.57 -13.78 -5.52
C PHE A 310 -5.04 -13.73 -6.98
N VAL A 311 -5.83 -12.71 -7.31
CA VAL A 311 -6.43 -12.49 -8.62
C VAL A 311 -5.98 -11.12 -9.14
N GLY A 312 -5.28 -11.10 -10.26
CA GLY A 312 -4.72 -9.87 -10.84
C GLY A 312 -4.51 -9.98 -12.34
N ASP A 313 -4.09 -8.91 -13.00
CA ASP A 313 -4.02 -8.81 -14.46
C ASP A 313 -2.73 -8.15 -15.00
N ASP A 314 -1.83 -7.69 -14.13
CA ASP A 314 -0.56 -7.08 -14.53
C ASP A 314 0.60 -7.53 -13.62
N PHE A 315 1.80 -7.05 -13.92
CA PHE A 315 3.02 -7.55 -13.30
C PHE A 315 3.19 -7.18 -11.81
N ASN A 316 2.57 -6.09 -11.36
CA ASN A 316 2.59 -5.69 -9.95
C ASN A 316 1.84 -6.69 -9.06
N ASP A 317 1.12 -7.64 -9.66
CA ASP A 317 0.45 -8.73 -8.98
C ASP A 317 1.35 -9.95 -8.76
N VAL A 318 2.47 -10.06 -9.49
CA VAL A 318 3.27 -11.29 -9.56
C VAL A 318 3.74 -11.75 -8.20
N GLY A 319 4.29 -10.86 -7.35
CA GLY A 319 4.78 -11.30 -6.05
C GLY A 319 3.67 -11.76 -5.10
N ALA A 320 2.46 -11.18 -5.22
CA ALA A 320 1.30 -11.65 -4.46
C ALA A 320 0.78 -12.98 -5.00
N MET A 321 0.77 -13.14 -6.33
CA MET A 321 0.47 -14.42 -6.98
C MET A 321 1.45 -15.50 -6.54
N GLU A 322 2.76 -15.27 -6.58
CA GLU A 322 3.78 -16.25 -6.18
C GLU A 322 3.60 -16.75 -4.75
N MET A 323 3.11 -15.91 -3.85
CA MET A 323 2.82 -16.27 -2.46
C MET A 323 1.50 -17.04 -2.29
N ALA A 324 0.53 -16.83 -3.17
CA ALA A 324 -0.78 -17.48 -3.09
C ALA A 324 -0.71 -18.94 -3.58
N GLY A 325 -1.45 -19.83 -2.91
CA GLY A 325 -1.55 -21.22 -3.33
C GLY A 325 -2.28 -21.37 -4.66
N MET A 326 -3.30 -20.54 -4.92
CA MET A 326 -3.88 -20.39 -6.25
C MET A 326 -3.56 -19.00 -6.81
N LYS A 327 -3.14 -18.99 -8.08
CA LYS A 327 -2.74 -17.78 -8.81
C LYS A 327 -3.64 -17.63 -10.01
N ILE A 328 -4.43 -16.57 -10.09
CA ILE A 328 -5.34 -16.35 -11.22
C ILE A 328 -4.95 -15.08 -11.96
N PHE A 329 -4.48 -15.24 -13.19
CA PHE A 329 -4.23 -14.15 -14.12
C PHE A 329 -5.52 -13.84 -14.90
N TYR A 330 -6.22 -12.78 -14.48
CA TYR A 330 -7.60 -12.45 -14.85
C TYR A 330 -7.69 -11.17 -15.70
N TYR A 331 -7.77 -11.33 -17.02
CA TYR A 331 -7.69 -10.22 -17.98
C TYR A 331 -8.84 -10.25 -18.98
N SER A 332 -9.23 -9.08 -19.52
CA SER A 332 -10.17 -9.03 -20.66
C SER A 332 -9.41 -8.95 -21.99
N TYR A 333 -9.85 -9.65 -23.04
CA TYR A 333 -9.20 -9.62 -24.36
C TYR A 333 -9.08 -8.22 -24.95
N SER A 334 -10.07 -7.35 -24.72
CA SER A 334 -10.04 -5.95 -25.15
C SER A 334 -8.92 -5.13 -24.50
N GLN A 335 -8.37 -5.60 -23.40
CA GLN A 335 -7.27 -4.96 -22.69
C GLN A 335 -5.99 -5.80 -22.75
N TYR A 336 -6.05 -7.05 -23.24
CA TYR A 336 -4.92 -7.96 -23.37
C TYR A 336 -3.95 -7.41 -24.40
N ASP A 337 -2.85 -6.88 -23.88
CA ASP A 337 -1.68 -6.53 -24.66
C ASP A 337 -0.65 -7.62 -24.36
N PRO A 338 -0.16 -8.39 -25.35
CA PRO A 338 0.84 -9.44 -25.13
C PRO A 338 2.19 -8.89 -24.64
N THR A 339 2.36 -7.56 -24.64
CA THR A 339 3.47 -6.87 -23.98
C THR A 339 3.17 -6.48 -22.53
N ARG A 340 1.97 -6.79 -21.99
CA ARG A 340 1.68 -6.75 -20.55
C ARG A 340 2.73 -7.58 -19.81
N GLY A 341 3.42 -6.95 -18.87
CA GLY A 341 4.54 -7.55 -18.15
C GLY A 341 5.92 -7.38 -18.79
N LEU A 342 6.05 -7.00 -20.07
CA LEU A 342 7.34 -6.66 -20.69
C LEU A 342 7.75 -5.23 -20.33
N GLY A 343 7.94 -4.97 -19.04
CA GLY A 343 8.59 -3.74 -18.59
C GLY A 343 10.04 -3.64 -19.11
N ARG A 344 10.71 -2.52 -18.82
CA ARG A 344 12.12 -2.27 -19.22
C ARG A 344 13.15 -3.28 -18.63
N ARG A 345 12.70 -4.31 -17.89
CA ARG A 345 13.49 -5.43 -17.33
C ARG A 345 12.77 -6.77 -17.58
N PRO A 346 12.78 -7.29 -18.82
CA PRO A 346 12.02 -8.48 -19.23
C PRO A 346 12.46 -9.78 -18.52
N GLU A 347 13.68 -9.81 -17.96
CA GLU A 347 14.21 -10.94 -17.20
C GLU A 347 13.62 -11.11 -15.78
N ILE A 348 13.03 -10.06 -15.19
CA ILE A 348 12.45 -10.07 -13.83
C ILE A 348 10.91 -10.16 -13.87
N ARG A 349 10.27 -9.89 -15.01
CA ARG A 349 8.83 -9.62 -15.11
C ARG A 349 8.09 -10.65 -15.95
N LYS A 350 7.83 -11.82 -15.39
CA LYS A 350 6.98 -12.84 -16.02
C LYS A 350 5.85 -13.24 -15.09
N ILE A 351 4.65 -13.40 -15.64
CA ILE A 351 3.54 -14.04 -14.93
C ILE A 351 3.99 -15.47 -14.55
N PRO A 352 3.71 -15.94 -13.31
CA PRO A 352 4.08 -17.28 -12.89
C PRO A 352 3.58 -18.32 -13.89
N SER A 353 4.43 -19.27 -14.28
CA SER A 353 4.09 -20.26 -15.31
C SER A 353 2.98 -21.22 -14.91
N ASP A 354 2.74 -21.37 -13.60
CA ASP A 354 1.66 -22.15 -13.01
C ASP A 354 0.38 -21.32 -12.78
N ALA A 355 0.37 -20.02 -13.14
CA ALA A 355 -0.81 -19.19 -13.01
C ALA A 355 -1.93 -19.65 -13.95
N ILE A 356 -3.14 -19.68 -13.41
CA ILE A 356 -4.34 -20.00 -14.16
C ILE A 356 -4.74 -18.77 -14.96
N HIS A 357 -4.67 -18.88 -16.29
CA HIS A 357 -5.19 -17.86 -17.19
C HIS A 357 -6.71 -17.93 -17.22
N GLU A 358 -7.37 -16.87 -16.76
CA GLU A 358 -8.82 -16.74 -16.75
C GLU A 358 -9.24 -15.55 -17.63
N PRO A 359 -9.23 -15.70 -18.97
CA PRO A 359 -9.61 -14.63 -19.86
C PRO A 359 -11.11 -14.34 -19.76
N GLY A 360 -11.49 -13.06 -19.75
CA GLY A 360 -12.88 -12.64 -19.85
C GLY A 360 -13.21 -11.43 -18.97
N ASN A 361 -14.49 -11.34 -18.62
CA ASN A 361 -15.02 -10.28 -17.78
C ASN A 361 -16.17 -10.82 -16.92
N ASP A 362 -16.00 -11.97 -16.28
CA ASP A 362 -16.98 -12.61 -15.40
C ASP A 362 -16.31 -13.15 -14.12
N LEU A 363 -16.50 -12.45 -13.00
CA LEU A 363 -15.88 -12.79 -11.72
C LEU A 363 -16.46 -14.07 -11.10
N MET A 364 -17.65 -14.49 -11.53
CA MET A 364 -18.25 -15.74 -11.06
C MET A 364 -17.43 -16.96 -11.48
N ARG A 365 -16.68 -16.87 -12.58
CA ARG A 365 -15.75 -17.93 -13.01
C ARG A 365 -14.60 -18.10 -12.03
N VAL A 366 -14.05 -16.97 -11.56
CA VAL A 366 -13.00 -16.94 -10.52
C VAL A 366 -13.53 -17.54 -9.22
N ALA A 367 -14.70 -17.09 -8.74
CA ALA A 367 -15.30 -17.62 -7.52
C ALA A 367 -15.59 -19.11 -7.61
N ASN A 368 -16.21 -19.58 -8.70
CA ASN A 368 -16.49 -21.00 -8.90
C ASN A 368 -15.24 -21.86 -8.97
N ARG A 369 -14.17 -21.35 -9.60
CA ARG A 369 -12.90 -22.07 -9.71
C ARG A 369 -12.24 -22.21 -8.35
N PHE A 370 -12.15 -21.11 -7.60
CA PHE A 370 -11.56 -21.14 -6.27
C PHE A 370 -12.34 -22.06 -5.31
N LEU A 371 -13.68 -22.02 -5.33
CA LEU A 371 -14.50 -22.87 -4.45
C LEU A 371 -14.48 -24.36 -4.81
N LYS A 372 -14.11 -24.71 -6.06
CA LYS A 372 -13.92 -26.09 -6.52
C LYS A 372 -12.48 -26.57 -6.37
N TRP A 373 -11.58 -25.72 -5.89
CA TRP A 373 -10.20 -26.11 -5.69
C TRP A 373 -10.14 -27.06 -4.50
N ASP A 374 -10.13 -28.37 -4.82
CA ASP A 374 -10.02 -29.44 -3.85
C ASP A 374 -8.63 -29.40 -3.21
N PHE A 375 -8.63 -29.21 -1.90
CA PHE A 375 -7.48 -29.49 -1.06
C PHE A 375 -7.62 -30.96 -0.67
N GLY A 376 -6.66 -31.80 -1.05
CA GLY A 376 -6.71 -33.23 -0.71
C GLY A 376 -7.09 -33.43 0.77
N ASP A 377 -8.13 -34.24 0.97
CA ASP A 377 -8.69 -34.72 2.24
C ASP A 377 -8.08 -34.11 3.51
N MET A 378 -8.66 -33.01 3.98
CA MET A 378 -8.61 -32.72 5.42
C MET A 378 -9.91 -33.25 6.03
N ASP A 379 -9.80 -34.45 6.59
CA ASP A 379 -10.80 -35.06 7.47
C ASP A 379 -11.32 -34.02 8.46
N TYR A 380 -12.58 -33.64 8.27
CA TYR A 380 -13.33 -32.85 9.24
C TYR A 380 -13.77 -33.81 10.34
N ILE A 381 -12.95 -33.93 11.39
CA ILE A 381 -13.42 -34.51 12.65
C ILE A 381 -14.43 -33.52 13.24
N GLU A 382 -15.62 -34.08 13.53
CA GLU A 382 -16.88 -33.45 13.99
C GLU A 382 -16.76 -32.43 15.13
#